data_AF-A0A7S1U0B0-F1
#
_entry.id   AF-A0A7S1U0B0-F1
#
_cell.length_a   1.000
_cell.length_b   1.000
_cell.length_c   1.000
_cell.angle_alpha   90.00
_cell.angle_beta   90.00
_cell.angle_gamma   90.00
#
_symmetry.space_group_name_H-M   'P 1'
#
loop_
_entity.id
_entity.type
_entity.pdbx_description
1 polymer ?
#
loop_
_entity_poly.entity_id
_entity_poly.type
_entity_poly.pdbx_seq_one_letter_code
_entity_poly.pdbx_strand_id
1 'polypeptide(L)'
;AAAAEAAAAEAEAATKKAAEDDLRDRRMLERIQADGEQFASDKDNDTARAREKMMQSLRARREQRQRVLDDKRQAAEAAADAATAAANAAAADAEGTEAAAPLPQEEDFGLELVDNDALVDMQVSVLKDEASVPDWMNAARALREESMSQSTRLDDLQSSRRLKVQDRIGKRLKERDADRAMRRAEEEARRKEEAAKEAAAKQAAAEADADAAPDSTFDPLGEPMDVAGGGRRAGLLEPLPPIDFSEAAKNINRAHQEEKQKLDLVMKMEQARHKQQLRDKLQRSRRRREAQRAKALRLQQENAANGETMGGDGKALAFLQARQQGTQGGLFRGAGFSSGAK
;
A
#
# COMPACT_ATOMS: atom_id res chain seq x y z
N ALA A 1 8.47 -10.22 -29.56
CA ALA A 1 9.78 -9.53 -29.54
C ALA A 1 9.71 -8.19 -28.82
N ALA A 2 9.11 -7.14 -29.37
CA ALA A 2 9.11 -5.78 -28.77
C ALA A 2 8.62 -5.71 -27.30
N ALA A 3 7.58 -6.47 -26.94
CA ALA A 3 7.10 -6.53 -25.55
C ALA A 3 8.12 -7.18 -24.58
N ALA A 4 8.91 -8.16 -25.05
CA ALA A 4 9.95 -8.80 -24.25
C ALA A 4 11.16 -7.88 -24.08
N GLU A 5 11.55 -7.14 -25.13
CA GLU A 5 12.60 -6.12 -25.03
C GLU A 5 12.21 -4.98 -24.08
N ALA A 6 10.96 -4.52 -24.12
CA ALA A 6 10.46 -3.52 -23.18
C ALA A 6 10.48 -4.02 -21.73
N ALA A 7 10.06 -5.27 -21.48
CA ALA A 7 10.10 -5.88 -20.16
C ALA A 7 11.54 -6.05 -19.64
N ALA A 8 12.48 -6.44 -20.51
CA ALA A 8 13.90 -6.54 -20.17
C ALA A 8 14.51 -5.18 -19.83
N ALA A 9 14.20 -4.13 -20.59
CA ALA A 9 14.65 -2.77 -20.31
C ALA A 9 14.09 -2.23 -18.98
N GLU A 10 12.82 -2.51 -18.66
CA GLU A 10 12.23 -2.15 -17.38
C GLU A 10 12.86 -2.90 -16.20
N ALA A 11 13.23 -4.16 -16.39
CA ALA A 11 13.95 -4.95 -15.39
C ALA A 11 15.35 -4.38 -15.16
N GLU A 12 16.09 -4.02 -16.21
CA GLU A 12 17.42 -3.42 -16.11
C GLU A 12 17.39 -2.02 -15.45
N ALA A 13 16.40 -1.19 -15.79
CA ALA A 13 16.20 0.08 -15.12
C ALA A 13 15.89 -0.09 -13.62
N ALA A 14 15.11 -1.12 -13.27
CA ALA A 14 14.79 -1.44 -11.89
C ALA A 14 16.02 -1.92 -11.10
N THR A 15 16.89 -2.74 -11.70
CA THR A 15 18.12 -3.22 -11.04
C THR A 15 19.12 -2.08 -10.84
N LYS A 16 19.29 -1.17 -11.81
CA LYS A 16 20.12 0.03 -11.66
C LYS A 16 19.63 0.91 -10.52
N LYS A 17 18.33 1.21 -10.48
CA LYS A 17 17.73 2.00 -9.39
C LYS A 17 17.88 1.33 -8.02
N ALA A 18 17.71 0.01 -7.96
CA ALA A 18 17.90 -0.73 -6.71
C ALA A 18 19.36 -0.69 -6.23
N ALA A 19 20.33 -0.75 -7.15
CA ALA A 19 21.74 -0.62 -6.81
C ALA A 19 22.08 0.78 -6.25
N GLU A 20 21.52 1.84 -6.85
CA GLU A 20 21.66 3.21 -6.34
C GLU A 20 21.05 3.38 -4.94
N ASP A 21 19.85 2.84 -4.74
CA ASP A 21 19.15 2.87 -3.45
C ASP A 21 19.93 2.07 -2.38
N ASP A 22 20.53 0.94 -2.74
CA ASP A 22 21.34 0.13 -1.83
C ASP A 22 22.66 0.83 -1.45
N LEU A 23 23.29 1.53 -2.39
CA LEU A 23 24.43 2.42 -2.12
C LEU A 23 24.03 3.54 -1.15
N ARG A 24 22.87 4.17 -1.36
CA ARG A 24 22.34 5.20 -0.45
C ARG A 24 22.11 4.65 0.95
N ASP A 25 21.51 3.46 1.05
CA ASP A 25 21.27 2.81 2.34
C ASP A 25 22.57 2.38 3.02
N ARG A 26 23.59 1.92 2.27
CA ARG A 26 24.93 1.66 2.84
C ARG A 26 25.55 2.92 3.43
N ARG A 27 25.53 4.03 2.69
CA ARG A 27 26.03 5.33 3.20
C ARG A 27 25.25 5.81 4.44
N MET A 28 23.94 5.55 4.50
CA MET A 28 23.15 5.87 5.69
C MET A 28 23.57 5.01 6.89
N LEU A 29 23.78 3.71 6.68
CA LEU A 29 24.26 2.79 7.72
C LEU A 29 25.65 3.19 8.23
N GLU A 30 26.57 3.55 7.33
CA GLU A 30 27.91 4.04 7.68
C GLU A 30 27.83 5.32 8.51
N ARG A 31 26.94 6.26 8.19
CA ARG A 31 26.70 7.46 9.01
C ARG A 31 26.15 7.10 10.40
N ILE A 32 25.15 6.21 10.47
CA ILE A 32 24.59 5.77 11.76
C ILE A 32 25.66 5.08 12.62
N GLN A 33 26.58 4.34 12.01
CA GLN A 33 27.71 3.72 12.71
C GLN A 33 28.74 4.75 13.17
N ALA A 34 29.11 5.70 12.32
CA ALA A 34 30.04 6.78 12.68
C ALA A 34 29.49 7.69 13.79
N ASP A 35 28.23 8.14 13.67
CA ASP A 35 27.50 8.83 14.74
C ASP A 35 27.37 7.91 15.96
N GLY A 36 27.27 6.60 15.70
CA GLY A 36 27.19 5.54 16.68
C GLY A 36 28.34 5.53 17.68
N GLU A 37 29.56 5.61 17.14
CA GLU A 37 30.82 5.65 17.86
C GLU A 37 31.01 6.97 18.62
N GLN A 38 30.50 8.09 18.09
CA GLN A 38 30.56 9.40 18.76
C GLN A 38 29.69 9.51 20.01
N PHE A 39 28.54 8.81 20.06
CA PHE A 39 27.64 8.81 21.22
C PHE A 39 27.76 7.55 22.09
N ALA A 40 28.80 6.74 21.91
CA ALA A 40 29.02 5.54 22.72
C ALA A 40 29.40 5.85 24.19
N SER A 41 29.62 7.13 24.56
CA SER A 41 30.07 7.50 25.90
C SER A 41 28.99 7.56 26.98
N ASP A 42 27.70 7.74 26.67
CA ASP A 42 26.73 8.06 27.74
C ASP A 42 25.38 7.35 27.62
N LYS A 43 25.21 6.32 28.46
CA LYS A 43 24.00 5.85 29.21
C LYS A 43 22.61 5.75 28.56
N ASP A 44 22.37 6.13 27.32
CA ASP A 44 21.02 6.20 26.77
C ASP A 44 20.61 4.92 26.05
N ASN A 45 20.11 3.94 26.80
CA ASN A 45 19.46 2.72 26.28
C ASN A 45 18.39 3.01 25.20
N ASP A 46 17.77 4.19 25.23
CA ASP A 46 16.77 4.60 24.26
C ASP A 46 17.37 4.92 22.89
N THR A 47 18.60 5.44 22.84
CA THR A 47 19.31 5.68 21.56
C THR A 47 19.72 4.35 20.91
N ALA A 48 20.14 3.36 21.72
CA ALA A 48 20.45 2.01 21.24
C ALA A 48 19.22 1.31 20.63
N ARG A 49 18.06 1.40 21.31
CA ARG A 49 16.79 0.85 20.79
C ARG A 49 16.32 1.57 19.53
N ALA A 50 16.49 2.89 19.44
CA ALA A 50 16.15 3.65 18.24
C ALA A 50 17.03 3.25 17.04
N ARG A 51 18.34 3.05 17.27
CA ARG A 51 19.28 2.54 16.25
C ARG A 51 18.91 1.14 15.79
N GLU A 52 18.61 0.23 16.70
CA GLU A 52 18.19 -1.14 16.36
C GLU A 52 16.93 -1.13 15.49
N LYS A 53 15.91 -0.34 15.86
CA LYS A 53 14.70 -0.18 15.05
C LYS A 53 15.00 0.39 13.66
N MET A 54 15.91 1.36 13.57
CA MET A 54 16.33 1.93 12.28
C MET A 54 17.03 0.88 11.41
N MET A 55 17.96 0.10 11.99
CA MET A 55 18.63 -1.03 11.31
C MET A 55 17.64 -2.08 10.82
N GLN A 56 16.67 -2.48 11.66
CA GLN A 56 15.61 -3.42 11.29
C GLN A 56 14.77 -2.88 10.13
N SER A 57 14.42 -1.59 10.15
CA SER A 57 13.66 -0.96 9.07
C SER A 57 14.42 -0.95 7.74
N LEU A 58 15.73 -0.74 7.76
CA LEU A 58 16.59 -0.76 6.57
C LEU A 58 16.73 -2.18 6.00
N ARG A 59 16.87 -3.20 6.87
CA ARG A 59 16.86 -4.62 6.46
C ARG A 59 15.53 -4.99 5.80
N ALA A 60 14.41 -4.62 6.42
CA ALA A 60 13.08 -4.87 5.86
C ALA A 60 12.87 -4.19 4.49
N ARG A 61 13.37 -2.97 4.31
CA ARG A 61 13.33 -2.28 3.00
C ARG A 61 14.17 -3.00 1.94
N ARG A 62 15.36 -3.48 2.29
CA ARG A 62 16.21 -4.27 1.38
C ARG A 62 15.52 -5.57 0.96
N GLU A 63 14.98 -6.33 1.91
CA GLU A 63 14.23 -7.56 1.61
C GLU A 63 13.02 -7.28 0.72
N GLN A 64 12.29 -6.20 0.98
CA GLN A 64 11.15 -5.83 0.14
C GLN A 64 11.60 -5.46 -1.29
N ARG A 65 12.70 -4.71 -1.45
CA ARG A 65 13.25 -4.39 -2.77
C ARG A 65 13.72 -5.65 -3.50
N GLN A 66 14.39 -6.56 -2.81
CA GLN A 66 14.83 -7.83 -3.39
C GLN A 66 13.63 -8.62 -3.95
N ARG A 67 12.53 -8.73 -3.19
CA ARG A 67 11.31 -9.38 -3.68
C ARG A 67 10.73 -8.71 -4.92
N VAL A 68 10.72 -7.38 -4.98
CA VAL A 68 10.25 -6.65 -6.17
C VAL A 68 11.16 -6.89 -7.38
N LEU A 69 12.48 -7.01 -7.17
CA LEU A 69 13.40 -7.37 -8.25
C LEU A 69 13.19 -8.81 -8.72
N ASP A 70 12.99 -9.75 -7.79
CA ASP A 70 12.73 -11.15 -8.11
C ASP A 70 11.39 -11.28 -8.87
N ASP A 71 10.33 -10.58 -8.45
CA ASP A 71 9.05 -10.52 -9.16
C ASP A 71 9.21 -9.98 -10.58
N LYS A 72 10.05 -8.94 -10.77
CA LYS A 72 10.32 -8.36 -12.10
C LYS A 72 11.14 -9.30 -12.97
N ARG A 73 12.11 -10.03 -12.40
CA ARG A 73 12.89 -11.05 -13.13
C ARG A 73 11.99 -12.18 -13.60
N GLN A 74 11.14 -12.71 -12.73
CA GLN A 74 10.17 -13.75 -13.09
C GLN A 74 9.18 -13.25 -14.16
N ALA A 75 8.73 -12.00 -14.10
CA ALA A 75 7.87 -11.43 -15.13
C ALA A 75 8.58 -11.30 -16.49
N ALA A 76 9.88 -10.94 -16.48
CA ALA A 76 10.69 -10.87 -17.69
C ALA A 76 10.96 -12.26 -18.29
N GLU A 77 11.28 -13.26 -17.46
CA GLU A 77 11.45 -14.67 -17.87
C GLU A 77 10.16 -15.21 -18.48
N ALA A 78 9.01 -15.03 -17.82
CA ALA A 78 7.71 -15.46 -18.35
C ALA A 78 7.35 -14.78 -19.67
N ALA A 79 7.72 -13.50 -19.86
CA ALA A 79 7.52 -12.80 -21.11
C ALA A 79 8.43 -13.32 -22.24
N ALA A 80 9.66 -13.72 -21.91
CA ALA A 80 10.59 -14.34 -22.85
C ALA A 80 10.13 -15.74 -23.27
N ASP A 81 9.67 -16.55 -22.33
CA ASP A 81 9.10 -17.88 -22.61
C ASP A 81 7.86 -17.78 -23.49
N ALA A 82 6.96 -16.84 -23.21
CA ALA A 82 5.77 -16.60 -24.02
C ALA A 82 6.13 -16.12 -25.45
N ALA A 83 7.16 -15.28 -25.59
CA ALA A 83 7.63 -14.84 -26.90
C ALA A 83 8.23 -16.01 -27.70
N THR A 84 8.95 -16.92 -27.04
CA THR A 84 9.55 -18.11 -27.66
C THR A 84 8.47 -19.11 -28.08
N ALA A 85 7.47 -19.35 -27.23
CA ALA A 85 6.32 -20.19 -27.57
C ALA A 85 5.53 -19.65 -28.77
N ALA A 86 5.31 -18.34 -28.83
CA ALA A 86 4.65 -17.70 -29.97
C ALA A 86 5.47 -17.81 -31.27
N ALA A 87 6.81 -17.69 -31.18
CA ALA A 87 7.68 -17.87 -32.34
C ALA A 87 7.65 -19.32 -32.86
N ASN A 88 7.67 -20.31 -31.97
CA ASN A 88 7.58 -21.72 -32.34
C ASN A 88 6.22 -22.08 -32.95
N ALA A 89 5.13 -21.51 -32.43
CA ALA A 89 3.79 -21.70 -33.01
C ALA A 89 3.71 -21.13 -34.43
N ALA A 90 4.24 -19.92 -34.64
CA ALA A 90 4.30 -19.30 -35.96
C ALA A 90 5.18 -20.08 -36.95
N ALA A 91 6.27 -20.69 -36.49
CA ALA A 91 7.10 -21.58 -37.31
C ALA A 91 6.36 -22.86 -37.71
N ALA A 92 5.61 -23.47 -36.77
CA ALA A 92 4.80 -24.65 -37.07
C ALA A 92 3.67 -24.36 -38.08
N ASP A 93 3.02 -23.20 -37.99
CA ASP A 93 2.00 -22.79 -38.97
C ASP A 93 2.60 -22.53 -40.37
N ALA A 94 3.84 -22.06 -40.45
CA ALA A 94 4.55 -21.85 -41.70
C ALA A 94 4.95 -23.18 -42.37
N GLU A 95 5.37 -24.19 -41.60
CA GLU A 95 5.70 -25.52 -42.13
C GLU A 95 4.45 -26.34 -42.52
N GLY A 96 3.30 -26.09 -41.87
CA GLY A 96 2.04 -26.78 -42.15
C GLY A 96 1.32 -26.35 -43.44
N THR A 97 1.72 -25.27 -44.09
CA THR A 97 1.03 -24.71 -45.28
C THR A 97 1.57 -25.21 -46.63
N GLU A 98 2.60 -26.06 -46.65
CA GLU A 98 3.09 -26.73 -47.88
C GLU A 98 2.53 -28.14 -48.10
N ALA A 99 1.70 -28.66 -47.20
CA ALA A 99 0.94 -29.89 -47.45
C ALA A 99 -0.21 -29.59 -48.43
N ALA A 100 0.12 -29.62 -49.72
CA ALA A 100 -0.82 -29.58 -50.84
C ALA A 100 -2.06 -30.44 -50.54
N ALA A 101 -3.22 -29.80 -50.49
CA ALA A 101 -4.50 -30.49 -50.47
C ALA A 101 -4.54 -31.45 -51.67
N PRO A 102 -4.62 -32.79 -51.47
CA PRO A 102 -4.89 -33.68 -52.59
C PRO A 102 -6.25 -33.27 -53.15
N LEU A 103 -6.25 -32.81 -54.41
CA LEU A 103 -7.47 -32.58 -55.17
C LEU A 103 -8.35 -33.83 -55.03
N PRO A 104 -9.65 -33.69 -54.70
CA PRO A 104 -10.55 -34.83 -54.73
C PRO A 104 -10.56 -35.35 -56.18
N GLN A 105 -9.97 -36.53 -56.39
CA GLN A 105 -10.15 -37.23 -57.66
C GLN A 105 -11.63 -37.59 -57.74
N GLU A 106 -12.30 -37.03 -58.74
CA GLU A 106 -13.61 -37.48 -59.19
C GLU A 106 -13.43 -38.90 -59.72
N GLU A 107 -13.55 -39.89 -58.84
CA GLU A 107 -13.74 -41.27 -59.26
C GLU A 107 -15.19 -41.41 -59.73
N ASP A 108 -15.35 -41.61 -61.05
CA ASP A 108 -16.58 -42.07 -61.68
C ASP A 108 -17.05 -43.36 -60.98
N PHE A 109 -18.13 -43.25 -60.21
CA PHE A 109 -18.85 -44.40 -59.68
C PHE A 109 -19.57 -45.12 -60.81
N GLY A 110 -18.84 -46.00 -61.50
CA GLY A 110 -19.42 -47.09 -62.27
C GLY A 110 -20.20 -48.01 -61.34
N LEU A 111 -21.54 -47.93 -61.41
CA LEU A 111 -22.46 -48.88 -60.79
C LEU A 111 -22.30 -50.25 -61.48
N GLU A 112 -21.33 -51.04 -61.03
CA GLU A 112 -21.33 -52.48 -61.26
C GLU A 112 -22.25 -53.15 -60.24
N LEU A 113 -23.28 -53.83 -60.75
CA LEU A 113 -24.15 -54.72 -59.99
C LEU A 113 -23.33 -55.89 -59.47
N VAL A 114 -22.86 -55.79 -58.22
CA VAL A 114 -22.22 -56.88 -57.50
C VAL A 114 -23.30 -57.86 -57.01
N ASP A 115 -23.13 -59.13 -57.36
CA ASP A 115 -23.99 -60.25 -56.94
C ASP A 115 -24.08 -60.34 -55.41
N ASN A 116 -25.32 -60.35 -54.89
CA ASN A 116 -25.66 -60.29 -53.46
C ASN A 116 -25.17 -61.50 -52.63
N ASP A 117 -24.72 -62.59 -53.26
CA ASP A 117 -24.36 -63.82 -52.54
C ASP A 117 -22.96 -63.75 -51.90
N ALA A 118 -22.07 -62.86 -52.36
CA ALA A 118 -20.73 -62.68 -51.75
C ALA A 118 -20.74 -61.76 -50.50
N LEU A 119 -21.81 -60.98 -50.30
CA LEU A 119 -21.90 -60.00 -49.21
C LEU A 119 -22.30 -60.63 -47.87
N VAL A 120 -22.93 -61.81 -47.89
CA VAL A 120 -23.35 -62.54 -46.69
C VAL A 120 -22.17 -63.26 -46.03
N ASP A 121 -21.22 -63.80 -46.79
CA ASP A 121 -20.05 -64.50 -46.23
C ASP A 121 -19.01 -63.55 -45.60
N MET A 122 -18.95 -62.29 -46.06
CA MET A 122 -18.08 -61.27 -45.46
C MET A 122 -18.64 -60.71 -44.14
N GLN A 123 -19.97 -60.77 -43.92
CA GLN A 123 -20.58 -60.32 -42.66
C GLN A 123 -20.43 -61.32 -41.50
N VAL A 124 -20.22 -62.62 -41.79
CA VAL A 124 -20.04 -63.65 -40.75
C VAL A 124 -18.60 -63.71 -40.23
N SER A 125 -17.63 -63.16 -40.97
CA SER A 125 -16.21 -63.13 -40.57
C SER A 125 -15.82 -61.89 -39.74
N VAL A 126 -16.60 -60.80 -39.78
CA VAL A 126 -16.35 -59.58 -38.98
C VAL A 126 -16.78 -59.72 -37.50
N LEU A 127 -17.58 -60.73 -37.16
CA LEU A 127 -18.04 -60.98 -35.78
C LEU A 127 -17.07 -61.81 -34.92
N LYS A 128 -15.89 -62.16 -35.43
CA LYS A 128 -14.86 -62.92 -34.69
C LYS A 128 -13.66 -62.11 -34.21
N ASP A 129 -13.56 -60.82 -34.56
CA ASP A 129 -12.55 -59.92 -34.01
C ASP A 129 -13.06 -59.23 -32.72
N GLU A 130 -13.25 -60.05 -31.69
CA GLU A 130 -13.50 -59.63 -30.31
C GLU A 130 -12.24 -58.98 -29.70
N ALA A 131 -11.91 -57.76 -30.12
CA ALA A 131 -10.98 -56.89 -29.39
C ALA A 131 -11.21 -55.39 -29.62
N SER A 132 -12.19 -54.98 -30.44
CA SER A 132 -12.47 -53.57 -30.63
C SER A 132 -13.50 -53.10 -29.61
N VAL A 133 -13.05 -52.37 -28.58
CA VAL A 133 -13.94 -51.57 -27.74
C VAL A 133 -14.74 -50.66 -28.69
N PRO A 134 -16.10 -50.71 -28.67
CA PRO A 134 -16.91 -49.93 -29.59
C PRO A 134 -16.53 -48.44 -29.53
N ASP A 135 -16.45 -47.77 -30.69
CA ASP A 135 -16.01 -46.37 -30.79
C ASP A 135 -16.80 -45.41 -29.88
N TRP A 136 -18.07 -45.72 -29.60
CA TRP A 136 -18.88 -44.94 -28.66
C TRP A 136 -18.41 -45.05 -27.20
N MET A 137 -17.81 -46.17 -26.78
CA MET A 137 -17.20 -46.32 -25.46
C MET A 137 -15.88 -45.53 -25.36
N ASN A 138 -15.09 -45.48 -26.44
CA ASN A 138 -13.90 -44.63 -26.50
C ASN A 138 -14.29 -43.14 -26.48
N ALA A 139 -15.33 -42.75 -27.23
CA ALA A 139 -15.88 -41.39 -27.18
C ALA A 139 -16.45 -41.02 -25.79
N ALA A 140 -17.14 -41.95 -25.13
CA ALA A 140 -17.64 -41.75 -23.77
C ALA A 140 -16.50 -41.62 -22.75
N ARG A 141 -15.40 -42.36 -22.93
CA ARG A 141 -14.19 -42.24 -22.09
C ARG A 141 -13.50 -40.89 -22.28
N ALA A 142 -13.35 -40.44 -23.53
CA ALA A 142 -12.78 -39.15 -23.87
C ALA A 142 -13.60 -37.98 -23.27
N LEU A 143 -14.93 -38.00 -23.41
CA LEU A 143 -15.80 -36.98 -22.81
C LEU A 143 -15.70 -36.93 -21.28
N ARG A 144 -15.51 -38.09 -20.64
CA ARG A 144 -15.33 -38.18 -19.18
C ARG A 144 -13.98 -37.63 -18.73
N GLU A 145 -12.92 -37.92 -19.46
CA GLU A 145 -11.58 -37.35 -19.22
C GLU A 145 -11.57 -35.83 -19.45
N GLU A 146 -12.29 -35.35 -20.46
CA GLU A 146 -12.40 -33.93 -20.76
C GLU A 146 -13.16 -33.17 -19.67
N SER A 147 -14.28 -33.71 -19.17
CA SER A 147 -15.03 -33.14 -18.04
C SER A 147 -14.23 -33.10 -16.73
N MET A 148 -13.43 -34.14 -16.45
CA MET A 148 -12.52 -34.15 -15.30
C MET A 148 -11.39 -33.13 -15.45
N SER A 149 -10.91 -32.89 -16.68
CA SER A 149 -9.92 -31.84 -16.96
C SER A 149 -10.50 -30.43 -16.84
N GLN A 150 -11.78 -30.26 -17.14
CA GLN A 150 -12.47 -28.97 -16.99
C GLN A 150 -12.69 -28.63 -15.52
N SER A 151 -13.04 -29.62 -14.68
CA SER A 151 -13.18 -29.38 -13.24
C SER A 151 -11.86 -28.99 -12.59
N THR A 152 -10.75 -29.66 -12.93
CA THR A 152 -9.43 -29.28 -12.40
C THR A 152 -8.98 -27.89 -12.87
N ARG A 153 -9.23 -27.54 -14.14
CA ARG A 153 -8.97 -26.17 -14.64
C ARG A 153 -9.79 -25.11 -13.90
N LEU A 154 -11.03 -25.40 -13.54
CA LEU A 154 -11.86 -24.47 -12.76
C LEU A 154 -11.33 -24.29 -11.34
N ASP A 155 -10.90 -25.37 -10.68
CA ASP A 155 -10.28 -25.32 -9.36
C ASP A 155 -8.97 -24.52 -9.36
N ASP A 156 -8.15 -24.67 -10.41
CA ASP A 156 -6.91 -23.89 -10.60
C ASP A 156 -7.19 -22.40 -10.83
N LEU A 157 -8.24 -22.08 -11.61
CA LEU A 157 -8.67 -20.69 -11.81
C LEU A 157 -9.19 -20.08 -10.51
N GLN A 158 -9.94 -20.84 -9.70
CA GLN A 158 -10.44 -20.37 -8.41
C GLN A 158 -9.31 -20.17 -7.39
N SER A 159 -8.36 -21.09 -7.32
CA SER A 159 -7.20 -20.97 -6.42
C SER A 159 -6.31 -19.78 -6.81
N SER A 160 -6.05 -19.58 -8.11
CA SER A 160 -5.35 -18.40 -8.65
C SER A 160 -6.06 -17.09 -8.32
N ARG A 161 -7.40 -17.05 -8.46
CA ARG A 161 -8.20 -15.87 -8.10
C ARG A 161 -8.15 -15.59 -6.60
N ARG A 162 -8.20 -16.62 -5.76
CA ARG A 162 -8.09 -16.49 -4.30
C ARG A 162 -6.73 -15.95 -3.87
N LEU A 163 -5.65 -16.42 -4.49
CA LEU A 163 -4.30 -15.94 -4.24
C LEU A 163 -4.17 -14.44 -4.59
N LYS A 164 -4.64 -14.04 -5.78
CA LYS A 164 -4.66 -12.63 -6.20
C LYS A 164 -5.47 -11.73 -5.26
N VAL A 165 -6.57 -12.24 -4.69
CA VAL A 165 -7.36 -11.50 -3.69
C VAL A 165 -6.60 -11.38 -2.37
N GLN A 166 -5.95 -12.46 -1.90
CA GLN A 166 -5.12 -12.42 -0.70
C GLN A 166 -3.95 -11.43 -0.84
N ASP A 167 -3.27 -11.39 -1.99
CA ASP A 167 -2.18 -10.44 -2.23
C ASP A 167 -2.67 -8.99 -2.21
N ARG A 168 -3.85 -8.72 -2.79
CA ARG A 168 -4.45 -7.38 -2.74
C ARG A 168 -4.85 -6.98 -1.32
N ILE A 169 -5.35 -7.92 -0.52
CA ILE A 169 -5.65 -7.68 0.90
C ILE A 169 -4.35 -7.42 1.67
N GLY A 170 -3.31 -8.23 1.45
CA GLY A 170 -1.99 -8.06 2.06
C GLY A 170 -1.36 -6.72 1.73
N LYS A 171 -1.39 -6.29 0.47
CA LYS A 171 -0.90 -4.96 0.04
C LYS A 171 -1.66 -3.82 0.73
N ARG A 172 -3.00 -3.89 0.75
CA ARG A 172 -3.84 -2.87 1.43
C ARG A 172 -3.62 -2.81 2.94
N LEU A 173 -3.37 -3.94 3.59
CA LEU A 173 -3.04 -3.97 5.02
C LEU A 173 -1.69 -3.32 5.28
N LYS A 174 -0.67 -3.64 4.48
CA LYS A 174 0.67 -3.00 4.57
C LYS A 174 0.61 -1.49 4.35
N GLU A 175 -0.13 -1.02 3.35
CA GLU A 175 -0.38 0.42 3.12
C GLU A 175 -1.05 1.07 4.33
N ARG A 176 -2.05 0.42 4.92
CA ARG A 176 -2.75 0.95 6.10
C ARG A 176 -1.87 1.02 7.34
N ASP A 177 -0.95 0.07 7.50
CA ASP A 177 -0.01 0.09 8.61
C ASP A 177 1.12 1.11 8.40
N ALA A 178 1.55 1.33 7.15
CA ALA A 178 2.42 2.45 6.80
C ALA A 178 1.76 3.81 7.09
N ASP A 179 0.48 3.98 6.74
CA ASP A 179 -0.29 5.19 7.06
C ASP A 179 -0.39 5.43 8.57
N ARG A 180 -0.60 4.36 9.36
CA ARG A 180 -0.64 4.45 10.83
C ARG A 180 0.72 4.82 11.41
N ALA A 181 1.80 4.26 10.85
CA ALA A 181 3.15 4.59 11.27
C ALA A 181 3.48 6.07 10.97
N MET A 182 3.10 6.58 9.79
CA MET A 182 3.28 8.00 9.45
C MET A 182 2.51 8.92 10.40
N ARG A 183 1.25 8.62 10.73
CA ARG A 183 0.49 9.45 11.68
C ARG A 183 1.10 9.47 13.08
N ARG A 184 1.61 8.34 13.56
CA ARG A 184 2.33 8.29 14.85
C ARG A 184 3.60 9.14 14.80
N ALA A 185 4.35 9.08 13.69
CA ALA A 185 5.54 9.90 13.51
C ALA A 185 5.20 11.41 13.45
N GLU A 186 4.11 11.79 12.78
CA GLU A 186 3.62 13.18 12.77
C GLU A 186 3.17 13.64 14.17
N GLU A 187 2.46 12.79 14.92
CA GLU A 187 2.05 13.09 16.30
C GLU A 187 3.26 13.24 17.24
N GLU A 188 4.27 12.37 17.11
CA GLU A 188 5.53 12.48 17.87
C GLU A 188 6.32 13.74 17.49
N ALA A 189 6.36 14.10 16.20
CA ALA A 189 7.00 15.32 15.73
C ALA A 189 6.31 16.57 16.31
N ARG A 190 4.97 16.60 16.32
CA ARG A 190 4.20 17.68 16.96
C ARG A 190 4.47 17.78 18.45
N ARG A 191 4.50 16.66 19.17
CA ARG A 191 4.83 16.66 20.60
C ARG A 191 6.24 17.19 20.88
N LYS A 192 7.22 16.85 20.03
CA LYS A 192 8.58 17.40 20.14
C LYS A 192 8.62 18.89 19.85
N GLU A 193 7.86 19.36 18.87
CA GLU A 193 7.75 20.79 18.54
C GLU A 193 7.08 21.58 19.68
N GLU A 194 5.99 21.05 20.24
CA GLU A 194 5.32 21.64 21.41
C GLU A 194 6.25 21.68 22.63
N ALA A 195 6.98 20.60 22.91
CA ALA A 195 7.96 20.57 24.00
C ALA A 195 9.12 21.55 23.77
N ALA A 196 9.59 21.71 22.53
CA ALA A 196 10.63 22.68 22.18
C ALA A 196 10.12 24.13 22.35
N LYS A 197 8.88 24.41 21.96
CA LYS A 197 8.23 25.71 22.19
C LYS A 197 8.05 26.01 23.67
N GLU A 198 7.66 25.03 24.47
CA GLU A 198 7.54 25.20 25.92
C GLU A 198 8.91 25.44 26.57
N ALA A 199 9.95 24.72 26.15
CA ALA A 199 11.32 24.94 26.61
C ALA A 199 11.84 26.34 26.25
N ALA A 200 11.63 26.78 25.01
CA ALA A 200 12.01 28.12 24.57
C ALA A 200 11.25 29.21 25.34
N ALA A 201 9.95 29.02 25.62
CA ALA A 201 9.17 29.95 26.42
C ALA A 201 9.66 30.03 27.88
N LYS A 202 10.06 28.90 28.48
CA LYS A 202 10.66 28.88 29.83
C LYS A 202 12.01 29.58 29.86
N GLN A 203 12.83 29.40 28.82
CA GLN A 203 14.11 30.08 28.72
C GLN A 203 13.95 31.60 28.55
N ALA A 204 13.03 32.04 27.68
CA ALA A 204 12.72 33.46 27.52
C ALA A 204 12.19 34.11 28.81
N ALA A 205 11.38 33.39 29.59
CA ALA A 205 10.93 33.86 30.91
C ALA A 205 12.08 33.98 31.90
N ALA A 206 13.01 33.01 31.93
CA ALA A 206 14.18 33.05 32.80
C ALA A 206 15.15 34.19 32.44
N GLU A 207 15.33 34.50 31.15
CA GLU A 207 16.14 35.63 30.69
C GLU A 207 15.49 36.97 31.05
N ALA A 208 14.17 37.09 30.93
CA ALA A 208 13.44 38.30 31.34
C ALA A 208 13.52 38.55 32.86
N ASP A 209 13.55 37.50 33.68
CA ASP A 209 13.71 37.62 35.13
C ASP A 209 15.15 37.97 35.54
N ALA A 210 16.15 37.58 34.73
CA ALA A 210 17.57 37.92 34.97
C ALA A 210 17.86 39.41 34.71
N ASP A 211 17.23 40.02 33.71
CA ASP A 211 17.35 41.45 33.41
C ASP A 211 16.56 42.34 34.39
N ALA A 212 15.64 41.77 35.18
CA ALA A 212 14.86 42.48 36.19
C ALA A 212 15.55 42.53 37.57
N ALA A 213 16.71 41.89 37.74
CA ALA A 213 17.50 42.02 38.95
C ALA A 213 18.06 43.46 39.04
N PRO A 214 17.67 44.26 40.04
CA PRO A 214 18.23 45.60 40.18
C PRO A 214 19.72 45.47 40.46
N ASP A 215 20.53 46.07 39.59
CA ASP A 215 21.97 46.19 39.73
C ASP A 215 22.25 47.03 40.99
N SER A 216 22.30 46.37 42.14
CA SER A 216 22.46 46.97 43.47
C SER A 216 23.93 47.08 43.86
N THR A 217 24.79 47.31 42.88
CA THR A 217 26.14 47.84 43.09
C THR A 217 26.06 49.34 43.39
N PHE A 218 25.39 49.67 44.50
CA PHE A 218 25.50 50.96 45.16
C PHE A 218 26.84 50.97 45.90
N ASP A 219 27.85 51.56 45.27
CA ASP A 219 29.16 51.81 45.85
C ASP A 219 29.15 53.20 46.53
N PRO A 220 29.11 53.31 47.87
CA PRO A 220 28.81 54.56 48.56
C PRO A 220 30.02 55.49 48.73
N LEU A 221 31.11 55.30 47.97
CA LEU A 221 32.35 56.07 48.12
C LEU A 221 32.88 56.55 46.75
N GLY A 222 32.12 57.41 46.08
CA GLY A 222 32.55 58.14 44.89
C GLY A 222 32.74 59.63 45.20
N GLU A 223 33.99 60.06 45.29
CA GLU A 223 34.43 61.43 45.54
C GLU A 223 33.89 62.44 44.49
N PRO A 224 33.68 63.72 44.87
CA PRO A 224 33.27 64.75 43.93
C PRO A 224 34.45 65.15 43.02
N MET A 225 34.41 64.73 41.75
CA MET A 225 35.34 65.24 40.72
C MET A 225 34.85 66.58 40.17
N ASP A 226 35.60 67.63 40.51
CA ASP A 226 35.60 68.93 39.84
C ASP A 226 36.01 68.77 38.37
N VAL A 227 35.08 68.94 37.44
CA VAL A 227 35.38 69.05 36.00
C VAL A 227 35.36 70.52 35.62
N ALA A 228 36.50 71.17 35.82
CA ALA A 228 36.82 72.45 35.22
C ALA A 228 37.62 72.24 33.92
N GLY A 229 37.09 72.74 32.80
CA GLY A 229 37.89 73.17 31.66
C GLY A 229 37.87 72.26 30.44
N GLY A 230 37.13 72.68 29.41
CA GLY A 230 37.18 72.07 28.09
C GLY A 230 36.29 72.76 27.08
N GLY A 231 36.60 74.01 26.75
CA GLY A 231 35.83 74.82 25.81
C GLY A 231 35.90 74.36 24.35
N ARG A 232 34.88 74.82 23.61
CA ARG A 232 34.78 75.04 22.15
C ARG A 232 34.36 73.81 21.31
N ARG A 233 33.06 73.77 21.00
CA ARG A 233 32.51 74.03 19.66
C ARG A 233 30.98 74.14 19.76
N ALA A 234 30.47 75.36 19.91
CA ALA A 234 29.07 75.69 19.68
C ALA A 234 28.84 75.73 18.16
N GLY A 235 28.64 74.55 17.55
CA GLY A 235 27.91 74.46 16.30
C GLY A 235 26.43 74.45 16.64
N LEU A 236 25.65 75.35 16.03
CA LEU A 236 24.19 75.38 16.11
C LEU A 236 23.62 73.97 15.85
N LEU A 237 23.28 73.26 16.91
CA LEU A 237 22.34 72.15 16.85
C LEU A 237 21.01 72.74 17.28
N GLU A 238 20.13 72.95 16.31
CA GLU A 238 18.72 73.20 16.59
C GLU A 238 18.22 72.11 17.56
N PRO A 239 17.49 72.47 18.63
CA PRO A 239 16.93 71.48 19.54
C PRO A 239 15.99 70.60 18.71
N LEU A 240 16.40 69.34 18.49
CA LEU A 240 15.53 68.34 17.89
C LEU A 240 14.23 68.32 18.69
N PRO A 241 13.06 68.36 18.02
CA PRO A 241 11.78 68.34 18.70
C PRO A 241 11.73 67.08 19.60
N PRO A 242 11.18 67.18 20.82
CA PRO A 242 11.08 66.03 21.72
C PRO A 242 10.35 64.92 20.98
N ILE A 243 11.07 63.82 20.71
CA ILE A 243 10.49 62.65 20.05
C ILE A 243 9.47 62.07 21.03
N ASP A 244 8.20 62.13 20.66
CA ASP A 244 7.11 61.67 21.51
C ASP A 244 7.02 60.14 21.45
N PHE A 245 7.90 59.47 22.19
CA PHE A 245 7.97 58.00 22.29
C PHE A 245 6.65 57.37 22.74
N SER A 246 5.75 58.16 23.35
CA SER A 246 4.44 57.71 23.82
C SER A 246 3.48 57.37 22.67
N GLU A 247 3.52 58.12 21.56
CA GLU A 247 2.69 57.86 20.39
C GLU A 247 3.22 56.68 19.57
N ALA A 248 4.55 56.58 19.44
CA ALA A 248 5.20 55.44 18.80
C ALA A 248 4.87 54.12 19.51
N ALA A 249 4.93 54.10 20.85
CA ALA A 249 4.58 52.92 21.65
C ALA A 249 3.10 52.51 21.50
N LYS A 250 2.18 53.48 21.43
CA LYS A 250 0.75 53.22 21.18
C LYS A 250 0.52 52.60 19.80
N ASN A 251 1.21 53.10 18.78
CA ASN A 251 1.09 52.58 17.41
C ASN A 251 1.65 51.17 17.28
N ILE A 252 2.76 50.86 17.93
CA ILE A 252 3.36 49.51 17.97
C ILE A 252 2.41 48.52 18.67
N ASN A 253 1.84 48.89 19.81
CA ASN A 253 0.89 48.05 20.52
C ASN A 253 -0.38 47.79 19.69
N ARG A 254 -0.88 48.80 18.98
CA ARG A 254 -2.01 48.65 18.07
C ARG A 254 -1.68 47.69 16.92
N ALA A 255 -0.52 47.82 16.30
CA ALA A 255 -0.08 46.92 15.24
C ALA A 255 0.03 45.45 15.71
N HIS A 256 0.57 45.22 16.92
CA HIS A 256 0.62 43.88 17.51
C HIS A 256 -0.77 43.30 17.80
N GLN A 257 -1.72 44.12 18.27
CA GLN A 257 -3.09 43.66 18.47
C GLN A 257 -3.77 43.29 17.15
N GLU A 258 -3.58 44.08 16.10
CA GLU A 258 -4.10 43.80 14.77
C GLU A 258 -3.47 42.53 14.17
N GLU A 259 -2.17 42.32 14.36
CA GLU A 259 -1.47 41.10 13.93
C GLU A 259 -1.96 39.86 14.69
N LYS A 260 -2.15 39.97 16.01
CA LYS A 260 -2.72 38.88 16.82
C LYS A 260 -4.13 38.50 16.34
N GLN A 261 -4.98 39.49 16.04
CA GLN A 261 -6.31 39.23 15.48
C GLN A 261 -6.26 38.55 14.11
N LYS A 262 -5.31 38.93 13.25
CA LYS A 262 -5.10 38.28 11.95
C LYS A 262 -4.66 36.82 12.13
N LEU A 263 -3.72 36.54 13.03
CA LEU A 263 -3.27 35.18 13.32
C LEU A 263 -4.39 34.30 13.89
N ASP A 264 -5.19 34.83 14.81
CA ASP A 264 -6.36 34.12 15.35
C ASP A 264 -7.39 33.79 14.26
N LEU A 265 -7.62 34.71 13.32
CA LEU A 265 -8.52 34.47 12.18
C LEU A 265 -7.98 33.36 11.27
N VAL A 266 -6.69 33.37 10.95
CA VAL A 266 -6.03 32.33 10.14
C VAL A 266 -6.16 30.96 10.81
N MET A 267 -5.85 30.86 12.10
CA MET A 267 -6.04 29.62 12.86
C MET A 267 -7.49 29.12 12.80
N LYS A 268 -8.48 30.00 12.99
CA LYS A 268 -9.90 29.63 12.91
C LYS A 268 -10.28 29.12 11.52
N MET A 269 -9.76 29.76 10.47
CA MET A 269 -9.99 29.32 9.09
C MET A 269 -9.34 27.97 8.79
N GLU A 270 -8.13 27.71 9.26
CA GLU A 270 -7.47 26.41 9.10
C GLU A 270 -8.18 25.30 9.86
N GLN A 271 -8.59 25.56 11.10
CA GLN A 271 -9.41 24.62 11.87
C GLN A 271 -10.75 24.33 11.17
N ALA A 272 -11.38 25.33 10.56
CA ALA A 272 -12.60 25.14 9.78
C ALA A 272 -12.36 24.29 8.52
N ARG A 273 -11.27 24.55 7.78
CA ARG A 273 -10.85 23.73 6.62
C ARG A 273 -10.62 22.28 7.02
N HIS A 274 -9.93 22.03 8.13
CA HIS A 274 -9.68 20.66 8.60
C HIS A 274 -10.98 19.95 9.01
N LYS A 275 -11.89 20.63 9.73
CA LYS A 275 -13.23 20.10 10.05
C LYS A 275 -14.04 19.77 8.78
N GLN A 276 -13.95 20.61 7.75
CA GLN A 276 -14.61 20.37 6.47
C GLN A 276 -14.03 19.14 5.75
N GLN A 277 -12.71 19.01 5.68
CA GLN A 277 -12.05 17.83 5.10
C GLN A 277 -12.45 16.52 5.80
N LEU A 278 -12.59 16.53 7.12
CA LEU A 278 -13.07 15.38 7.88
C LEU A 278 -14.53 15.02 7.53
N ARG A 279 -15.41 16.03 7.43
CA ARG A 279 -16.80 15.82 7.00
C ARG A 279 -16.87 15.22 5.59
N ASP A 280 -16.08 15.74 4.65
CA ASP A 280 -16.03 15.24 3.28
C ASP A 280 -15.51 13.79 3.22
N LYS A 281 -14.49 13.46 4.02
CA LYS A 281 -13.96 12.09 4.13
C LYS A 281 -15.02 11.12 4.68
N LEU A 282 -15.78 11.53 5.69
CA LEU A 282 -16.89 10.75 6.23
C LEU A 282 -18.02 10.58 5.20
N GLN A 283 -18.39 11.63 4.48
CA GLN A 283 -19.39 11.55 3.41
C GLN A 283 -18.94 10.62 2.27
N ARG A 284 -17.69 10.70 1.82
CA ARG A 284 -17.13 9.79 0.81
C ARG A 284 -17.14 8.34 1.29
N SER A 285 -16.81 8.09 2.56
CA SER A 285 -16.89 6.76 3.17
C SER A 285 -18.32 6.24 3.20
N ARG A 286 -19.29 7.08 3.57
CA ARG A 286 -20.72 6.73 3.57
C ARG A 286 -21.21 6.39 2.16
N ARG A 287 -20.92 7.23 1.17
CA ARG A 287 -21.27 6.98 -0.24
C ARG A 287 -20.64 5.69 -0.77
N ARG A 288 -19.38 5.38 -0.39
CA ARG A 288 -18.74 4.10 -0.75
C ARG A 288 -19.46 2.90 -0.16
N ARG A 289 -19.90 2.98 1.11
CA ARG A 289 -20.68 1.90 1.74
C ARG A 289 -22.05 1.75 1.10
N GLU A 290 -22.73 2.85 0.79
CA GLU A 290 -24.01 2.85 0.08
C GLU A 290 -23.87 2.25 -1.34
N ALA A 291 -22.83 2.63 -2.08
CA ALA A 291 -22.53 2.05 -3.40
C ALA A 291 -22.22 0.55 -3.32
N GLN A 292 -21.49 0.10 -2.29
CA GLN A 292 -21.24 -1.32 -2.06
C GLN A 292 -22.53 -2.09 -1.73
N ARG A 293 -23.40 -1.52 -0.89
CA ARG A 293 -24.72 -2.09 -0.58
C ARG A 293 -25.60 -2.19 -1.83
N ALA A 294 -25.64 -1.13 -2.64
CA ALA A 294 -26.37 -1.12 -3.90
C ALA A 294 -25.82 -2.19 -4.87
N LYS A 295 -24.49 -2.33 -4.98
CA LYS A 295 -23.87 -3.38 -5.80
C LYS A 295 -24.20 -4.79 -5.29
N ALA A 296 -24.21 -5.00 -3.97
CA ALA A 296 -24.58 -6.29 -3.37
C ALA A 296 -26.05 -6.63 -3.62
N LEU A 297 -26.95 -5.66 -3.47
CA LEU A 297 -28.37 -5.83 -3.80
C LEU A 297 -28.57 -6.13 -5.29
N ARG A 298 -27.84 -5.43 -6.17
CA ARG A 298 -27.90 -5.69 -7.62
C ARG A 298 -27.42 -7.10 -7.96
N LEU A 299 -26.32 -7.56 -7.38
CA LEU A 299 -25.85 -8.95 -7.55
C LEU A 299 -26.86 -9.96 -7.00
N GLN A 300 -27.52 -9.66 -5.88
CA GLN A 300 -28.58 -10.52 -5.34
C GLN A 300 -29.79 -10.60 -6.28
N GLN A 301 -30.18 -9.48 -6.90
CA GLN A 301 -31.26 -9.42 -7.88
C GLN A 301 -30.87 -10.11 -9.19
N GLU A 302 -29.65 -9.93 -9.69
CA GLU A 302 -29.12 -10.62 -10.87
C GLU A 302 -29.07 -12.14 -10.64
N ASN A 303 -28.62 -12.60 -9.46
CA ASN A 303 -28.65 -14.02 -9.11
C ASN A 303 -30.09 -14.57 -9.00
N ALA A 304 -31.04 -13.77 -8.50
CA ALA A 304 -32.44 -14.15 -8.44
C ALA A 304 -33.10 -14.20 -9.83
N ALA A 305 -32.75 -13.26 -10.72
CA ALA A 305 -33.27 -13.18 -12.09
C ALA A 305 -32.70 -14.26 -13.01
N ASN A 306 -31.43 -14.64 -12.82
CA ASN A 306 -30.77 -15.68 -13.61
C ASN A 306 -31.21 -17.11 -13.27
N GLY A 307 -32.14 -17.28 -12.34
CA GLY A 307 -32.76 -18.60 -12.09
C GLY A 307 -31.81 -19.66 -11.51
N GLU A 308 -30.59 -19.29 -11.07
CA GLU A 308 -29.77 -20.14 -10.20
C GLU A 308 -30.36 -20.13 -8.79
N THR A 309 -31.58 -20.66 -8.68
CA THR A 309 -32.16 -21.03 -7.41
C THR A 309 -31.34 -22.17 -6.82
N MET A 310 -30.47 -21.83 -5.88
CA MET A 310 -30.34 -22.56 -4.60
C MET A 310 -30.19 -24.10 -4.71
N GLY A 311 -29.27 -24.58 -5.54
CA GLY A 311 -28.88 -25.99 -5.60
C GLY A 311 -27.55 -26.29 -4.91
N GLY A 312 -27.35 -25.89 -3.64
CA GLY A 312 -26.18 -26.34 -2.86
C GLY A 312 -25.60 -25.32 -1.88
N ASP A 313 -25.17 -24.15 -2.37
CA ASP A 313 -24.29 -23.27 -1.57
C ASP A 313 -25.02 -22.22 -0.72
N GLY A 314 -26.30 -21.98 -0.98
CA GLY A 314 -27.11 -21.04 -0.19
C GLY A 314 -27.26 -21.43 1.28
N LYS A 315 -27.22 -22.75 1.58
CA LYS A 315 -27.26 -23.24 2.98
C LYS A 315 -25.94 -22.98 3.71
N ALA A 316 -24.80 -22.99 3.03
CA ALA A 316 -23.50 -22.74 3.65
C ALA A 316 -23.36 -21.28 4.11
N LEU A 317 -23.87 -20.33 3.31
CA LEU A 317 -23.86 -18.91 3.67
C LEU A 317 -24.86 -18.57 4.78
N ALA A 318 -26.04 -19.18 4.79
CA ALA A 318 -27.00 -19.04 5.90
C ALA A 318 -26.45 -19.62 7.22
N PHE A 319 -25.72 -20.73 7.16
CA PHE A 319 -25.06 -21.34 8.32
C PHE A 319 -23.91 -20.47 8.86
N LEU A 320 -23.13 -19.84 7.98
CA LEU A 320 -22.07 -18.90 8.36
C LEU A 320 -22.62 -17.60 8.98
N GLN A 321 -23.75 -17.11 8.47
CA GLN A 321 -24.42 -15.93 9.01
C GLN A 321 -25.07 -16.21 10.37
N ALA A 322 -25.69 -17.38 10.56
CA ALA A 322 -26.21 -17.82 11.86
C ALA A 322 -25.07 -18.03 12.89
N ARG A 323 -23.91 -18.51 12.47
CA ARG A 323 -22.75 -18.71 13.35
C ARG A 323 -22.13 -17.39 13.81
N GLN A 324 -22.08 -16.37 12.95
CA GLN A 324 -21.59 -15.04 13.36
C GLN A 324 -22.55 -14.30 14.30
N GLN A 325 -23.86 -14.56 14.24
CA GLN A 325 -24.82 -13.99 15.16
C GLN A 325 -24.90 -14.76 16.50
N GLY A 326 -24.59 -16.05 16.52
CA GLY A 326 -24.57 -16.86 17.74
C GLY A 326 -23.35 -16.66 18.65
N THR A 327 -22.22 -16.14 18.14
CA THR A 327 -20.97 -16.05 18.91
C THR A 327 -20.78 -14.76 19.70
N GLN A 328 -21.70 -13.79 19.65
CA GLN A 328 -21.64 -12.59 20.51
C GLN A 328 -22.48 -12.69 21.78
N GLY A 329 -23.29 -13.75 21.98
CA GLY A 329 -24.13 -13.94 23.17
C GLY A 329 -23.68 -14.99 24.18
N GLY A 330 -22.67 -15.82 23.86
CA GLY A 330 -22.39 -17.06 24.60
C GLY A 330 -21.21 -17.07 25.57
N LEU A 331 -20.44 -15.99 25.70
CA LEU A 331 -19.20 -15.98 26.52
C LEU A 331 -19.39 -15.49 27.97
N PHE A 332 -20.62 -15.30 28.44
CA PHE A 332 -20.90 -14.80 29.81
C PHE A 332 -21.80 -15.70 30.67
N ARG A 333 -21.92 -17.00 30.37
CA ARG A 333 -22.67 -17.94 31.24
C ARG A 333 -21.95 -19.27 31.42
N GLY A 334 -20.87 -19.25 32.20
CA GLY A 334 -20.09 -20.46 32.49
C GLY A 334 -19.02 -20.27 33.56
N ALA A 335 -19.29 -19.45 34.59
CA ALA A 335 -18.45 -19.36 35.78
C ALA A 335 -19.35 -19.11 36.99
N GLY A 336 -19.81 -20.18 37.61
CA GLY A 336 -20.63 -20.12 38.82
C GLY A 336 -21.68 -21.21 38.85
N PHE A 337 -21.28 -22.43 39.16
CA PHE A 337 -22.01 -23.39 40.00
C PHE A 337 -21.17 -24.68 40.08
N SER A 338 -20.20 -24.69 41.00
CA SER A 338 -19.67 -25.91 41.58
C SER A 338 -19.93 -25.85 43.10
N SER A 339 -21.19 -25.96 43.48
CA SER A 339 -21.57 -26.33 44.85
C SER A 339 -21.40 -27.83 44.99
N GLY A 340 -20.19 -28.26 45.36
CA GLY A 340 -19.94 -29.61 45.85
C GLY A 340 -19.88 -29.58 47.37
N ALA A 341 -20.95 -30.00 48.03
CA ALA A 341 -20.92 -30.69 49.32
C ALA A 341 -22.33 -31.20 49.66
N LYS A 342 -22.42 -32.53 49.84
CA LYS A 342 -23.39 -33.33 50.62
C LYS A 342 -24.82 -32.83 50.77
#